data_AF-A0A0K2V3T4-F1
#
_entry.id   AF-A0A0K2V3T4-F1
#
_cell.length_a   1.000
_cell.length_b   1.000
_cell.length_c   1.000
_cell.angle_alpha   90.00
_cell.angle_beta   90.00
_cell.angle_gamma   90.00
#
_symmetry.space_group_name_H-M   'P 1'
#
loop_
_entity.id
_entity.type
_entity.pdbx_description
1 polymer ?
#
loop_
_entity_poly.entity_id
_entity_poly.type
_entity_poly.pdbx_seq_one_letter_code
_entity_poly.pdbx_strand_id
1 'polypeptide(L)'
;SSMSLTHKPSDLTLQVASQLRCPLDSGPLMNCLRNKPVKELLHVKINVPMYTTPFGPNVDGIVIEDSPEKLLRQEKYLNILSRLDIMFGLTSSEAFHQFPAPTVTYGVTSEYLETILRSFLLSTYKQNSDTILNSILNEYTDYRIPQENNITNRNNMFKIFSDAKVAAPLLKMAEIHSEVSTHRSNSYFYVFEHQTTHGYYSQV
;
A
#
# COMPACT_ATOMS: atom_id res chain seq x y z
N SER A 1 -4.29 5.04 -1.04
CA SER A 1 -2.84 4.78 -0.89
C SER A 1 -2.26 4.42 -2.25
N SER A 2 -0.96 4.65 -2.51
CA SER A 2 -0.32 4.39 -3.82
C SER A 2 -0.42 2.92 -4.29
N MET A 3 -0.68 1.98 -3.37
CA MET A 3 -0.80 0.55 -3.66
C MET A 3 -2.22 0.06 -3.88
N SER A 4 -3.24 0.92 -3.71
CA SER A 4 -4.64 0.56 -3.97
C SER A 4 -5.05 0.78 -5.43
N LEU A 5 -4.24 1.51 -6.21
CA LEU A 5 -4.51 1.81 -7.61
C LEU A 5 -3.29 1.51 -8.48
N THR A 6 -3.57 0.96 -9.67
CA THR A 6 -2.57 0.77 -10.72
C THR A 6 -2.40 2.08 -11.49
N HIS A 7 -1.15 2.51 -11.61
CA HIS A 7 -0.78 3.66 -12.44
C HIS A 7 -0.27 3.20 -13.80
N LYS A 8 -0.71 3.87 -14.87
CA LYS A 8 -0.31 3.60 -16.26
C LYS A 8 -0.48 2.12 -16.69
N PRO A 9 -1.71 1.57 -16.66
CA PRO A 9 -1.97 0.19 -17.05
C PRO A 9 -1.59 -0.12 -18.52
N SER A 10 -1.54 0.89 -19.38
CA SER A 10 -1.04 0.77 -20.76
C SER A 10 0.41 0.29 -20.82
N ASP A 11 1.29 0.87 -20.01
CA ASP A 11 2.73 0.57 -20.02
C ASP A 11 2.96 -0.89 -19.57
N LEU A 12 2.16 -1.34 -18.60
CA LEU A 12 2.18 -2.71 -18.10
C LEU A 12 1.66 -3.70 -19.14
N THR A 13 0.58 -3.33 -19.85
CA THR A 13 0.05 -4.13 -20.96
C THR A 13 1.10 -4.28 -22.07
N LEU A 14 1.87 -3.24 -22.38
CA LEU A 14 2.98 -3.30 -23.35
C LEU A 14 4.12 -4.20 -22.86
N GLN A 15 4.46 -4.18 -21.57
CA GLN A 15 5.45 -5.10 -20.98
C GLN A 15 5.01 -6.57 -21.09
N VAL A 16 3.72 -6.85 -20.87
CA VAL A 16 3.15 -8.19 -21.04
C VAL A 16 3.17 -8.62 -22.51
N ALA A 17 2.67 -7.76 -23.39
CA ALA A 17 2.56 -8.05 -24.82
C ALA A 17 3.93 -8.36 -25.45
N SER A 18 4.94 -7.55 -25.12
CA SER A 18 6.31 -7.72 -25.64
C SER A 18 6.94 -9.05 -25.20
N GLN A 19 6.78 -9.46 -23.93
CA GLN A 19 7.33 -10.73 -23.43
C GLN A 19 6.61 -11.96 -24.01
N LEU A 20 5.30 -11.86 -24.24
CA LEU A 20 4.50 -12.95 -24.79
C LEU A 20 4.49 -12.99 -26.32
N ARG A 21 5.23 -12.08 -26.98
CA ARG A 21 5.29 -11.92 -28.43
C ARG A 21 3.91 -11.71 -29.06
N CYS A 22 3.07 -10.92 -28.40
CA CYS A 22 1.79 -10.50 -28.94
C CYS A 22 1.94 -9.22 -29.78
N PRO A 23 1.14 -9.06 -30.85
CA PRO A 23 1.07 -7.80 -31.59
C PRO A 23 0.64 -6.66 -30.66
N LEU A 24 1.10 -5.44 -30.91
CA LEU A 24 0.76 -4.25 -30.09
C LEU A 24 -0.53 -3.55 -30.54
N ASP A 25 -1.05 -3.92 -31.71
CA ASP A 25 -2.32 -3.39 -32.22
C ASP A 25 -3.49 -3.88 -31.36
N SER A 26 -4.36 -2.96 -30.93
CA SER A 26 -5.38 -3.22 -29.89
C SER A 26 -6.29 -4.42 -30.16
N GLY A 27 -6.74 -4.61 -31.40
CA GLY A 27 -7.58 -5.75 -31.79
C GLY A 27 -6.84 -7.09 -31.73
N PRO A 28 -5.77 -7.27 -32.52
CA PRO A 28 -4.95 -8.50 -32.51
C PRO A 28 -4.32 -8.81 -31.15
N LEU A 29 -3.95 -7.79 -30.37
CA LEU A 29 -3.36 -7.92 -29.03
C LEU A 29 -4.28 -8.72 -28.10
N MET A 30 -5.54 -8.32 -27.99
CA MET A 30 -6.49 -8.96 -27.08
C MET A 30 -6.74 -10.42 -27.45
N ASN A 31 -6.83 -10.72 -28.74
CA ASN A 31 -7.00 -12.10 -29.20
C ASN A 31 -5.74 -12.94 -28.93
N CYS A 32 -4.55 -12.37 -29.11
CA CYS A 32 -3.30 -13.04 -28.76
C CYS A 32 -3.24 -13.36 -27.27
N LEU A 33 -3.47 -12.37 -26.40
CA LEU A 33 -3.42 -12.54 -24.95
C LEU A 33 -4.42 -13.57 -24.44
N ARG A 34 -5.66 -13.59 -24.99
CA ARG A 34 -6.68 -14.59 -24.62
C ARG A 34 -6.29 -16.02 -24.98
N ASN A 35 -5.48 -16.21 -26.03
CA ASN A 35 -5.02 -17.52 -26.48
C ASN A 35 -3.73 -17.98 -25.78
N LYS A 36 -3.12 -17.15 -24.93
CA LYS A 36 -1.93 -17.54 -24.16
C LYS A 36 -2.30 -18.45 -23.00
N PRO A 37 -1.53 -19.53 -22.75
CA PRO A 37 -1.71 -20.32 -21.55
C PRO A 37 -1.58 -19.43 -20.31
N VAL A 38 -2.47 -19.62 -19.33
CA VAL A 38 -2.42 -18.88 -18.06
C VAL A 38 -1.05 -18.99 -17.39
N LYS A 39 -0.40 -20.16 -17.51
CA LYS A 39 0.97 -20.34 -17.04
C LYS A 39 1.92 -19.34 -17.67
N GLU A 40 1.88 -19.10 -18.98
CA GLU A 40 2.74 -18.11 -19.63
C GLU A 40 2.45 -16.69 -19.12
N LEU A 41 1.16 -16.34 -18.99
CA LEU A 41 0.74 -15.03 -18.48
C LEU A 41 1.29 -14.76 -17.06
N LEU A 42 1.25 -15.76 -16.17
CA LEU A 42 1.75 -15.65 -14.80
C LEU A 42 3.28 -15.63 -14.69
N HIS A 43 4.01 -16.10 -15.70
CA HIS A 43 5.48 -16.08 -15.70
C HIS A 43 6.08 -14.79 -16.27
N VAL A 44 5.25 -13.88 -16.78
CA VAL A 44 5.70 -12.56 -17.25
C VAL A 44 6.32 -11.79 -16.10
N LYS A 45 7.53 -11.28 -16.32
CA LYS A 45 8.22 -10.45 -15.32
C LYS A 45 7.83 -9.00 -15.49
N ILE A 46 7.09 -8.45 -14.53
CA ILE A 46 6.65 -7.06 -14.58
C ILE A 46 7.62 -6.18 -13.80
N ASN A 47 8.15 -5.17 -14.48
CA ASN A 47 9.00 -4.17 -13.86
C ASN A 47 8.13 -2.97 -13.47
N VAL A 48 7.93 -2.80 -12.17
CA VAL A 48 7.27 -1.63 -11.57
C VAL A 48 8.11 -1.06 -10.44
N PRO A 49 7.99 0.25 -10.14
CA PRO A 49 8.61 0.84 -8.97
C PRO A 49 8.19 0.10 -7.69
N MET A 50 9.08 0.05 -6.70
CA MET A 50 8.75 -0.51 -5.39
C MET A 50 7.52 0.20 -4.79
N TYR A 51 6.72 -0.53 -4.01
CA TYR A 51 5.53 0.02 -3.33
C TYR A 51 4.44 0.52 -4.29
N THR A 52 4.36 -0.06 -5.49
CA THR A 52 3.23 0.13 -6.41
C THR A 52 2.55 -1.21 -6.66
N THR A 53 1.29 -1.18 -7.10
CA THR A 53 0.60 -2.39 -7.57
C THR A 53 0.63 -2.43 -9.10
N PRO A 54 1.16 -3.51 -9.72
CA PRO A 54 1.17 -3.65 -11.17
C PRO A 54 -0.21 -3.98 -11.72
N PHE A 55 -0.94 -4.91 -11.10
CA PHE A 55 -2.27 -5.29 -11.57
C PHE A 55 -3.26 -5.12 -10.43
N GLY A 56 -4.20 -4.21 -10.62
CA GLY A 56 -5.21 -3.84 -9.65
C GLY A 56 -6.16 -2.80 -10.23
N PRO A 57 -7.03 -2.21 -9.40
CA PRO A 57 -7.99 -1.21 -9.87
C PRO A 57 -7.27 0.00 -10.49
N ASN A 58 -7.82 0.57 -11.56
CA ASN A 58 -7.34 1.82 -12.15
C ASN A 58 -8.52 2.79 -12.31
N VAL A 59 -8.22 4.09 -12.34
CA VAL A 59 -9.23 5.10 -12.70
C VAL A 59 -9.50 4.96 -14.20
N ASP A 60 -10.67 4.41 -14.55
CA ASP A 60 -11.11 4.13 -15.92
C ASP A 60 -12.17 5.11 -16.42
N GLY A 61 -12.71 5.96 -15.52
CA GLY A 61 -13.77 6.91 -15.82
C GLY A 61 -15.16 6.28 -15.91
N ILE A 62 -15.30 4.97 -15.66
CA ILE A 62 -16.56 4.23 -15.77
C ILE A 62 -16.89 3.55 -14.44
N VAL A 63 -16.05 2.61 -13.99
CA VAL A 63 -16.23 1.92 -12.71
C VAL A 63 -15.61 2.75 -11.59
N ILE A 64 -14.41 3.27 -11.81
CA ILE A 64 -13.74 4.23 -10.92
C ILE A 64 -13.67 5.55 -11.68
N GLU A 65 -14.65 6.41 -11.42
CA GLU A 65 -14.89 7.65 -12.16
C GLU A 65 -13.74 8.67 -12.01
N ASP A 66 -13.13 8.77 -10.84
CA ASP A 66 -11.99 9.65 -10.54
C ASP A 66 -11.16 9.05 -9.38
N SER A 67 -10.08 9.73 -8.98
CA SER A 67 -9.30 9.37 -7.79
C SER A 67 -10.18 9.25 -6.53
N PRO A 68 -9.97 8.24 -5.67
CA PRO A 68 -10.75 8.04 -4.46
C PRO A 68 -10.83 9.28 -3.56
N GLU A 69 -9.74 10.05 -3.44
CA GLU A 69 -9.71 11.29 -2.66
C GLU A 69 -10.71 12.34 -3.15
N LYS A 70 -10.92 12.44 -4.46
CA LYS A 70 -11.93 13.35 -5.03
C LYS A 70 -13.33 12.76 -4.94
N LEU A 71 -13.48 11.45 -5.16
CA LEU A 71 -14.78 10.78 -5.02
C LEU A 71 -15.34 10.96 -3.61
N LEU A 72 -14.49 10.85 -2.59
CA LEU A 72 -14.83 11.08 -1.18
C LEU A 72 -15.19 12.54 -0.85
N ARG A 73 -15.11 13.47 -1.80
CA ARG A 73 -15.58 14.88 -1.64
C ARG A 73 -16.88 15.16 -2.39
N GLN A 74 -17.35 14.22 -3.19
CA GLN A 74 -18.56 14.39 -3.99
C GLN A 74 -19.79 13.94 -3.20
N GLU A 75 -20.84 14.77 -3.22
CA GLU A 75 -22.10 14.51 -2.49
C GLU A 75 -22.72 13.16 -2.84
N LYS A 76 -22.62 12.72 -4.10
CA LYS A 76 -23.10 11.41 -4.57
C LYS A 76 -22.53 10.27 -3.71
N TYR A 77 -21.22 10.25 -3.48
CA TYR A 77 -20.55 9.19 -2.73
C TYR A 77 -20.72 9.37 -1.23
N LEU A 78 -20.68 10.61 -0.74
CA LEU A 78 -20.93 10.91 0.68
C LEU A 78 -22.33 10.50 1.13
N ASN A 79 -23.36 10.67 0.28
CA ASN A 79 -24.73 10.23 0.55
C ASN A 79 -24.88 8.70 0.57
N ILE A 80 -24.02 7.99 -0.17
CA ILE A 80 -23.97 6.52 -0.07
C ILE A 80 -23.32 6.12 1.25
N LEU A 81 -22.16 6.71 1.57
CA LEU A 81 -21.42 6.44 2.80
C LEU A 81 -22.26 6.74 4.06
N SER A 82 -23.00 7.85 4.09
CA SER A 82 -23.82 8.27 5.24
C SER A 82 -25.00 7.35 5.59
N ARG A 83 -25.18 6.27 4.83
CA ARG A 83 -26.26 5.27 5.01
C ARG A 83 -25.73 3.89 5.36
N LEU A 84 -24.41 3.70 5.40
CA LEU A 84 -23.77 2.41 5.62
C LEU A 84 -23.24 2.34 7.05
N ASP A 85 -23.52 1.25 7.76
CA ASP A 85 -22.74 0.92 8.94
C ASP A 85 -21.40 0.34 8.49
N ILE A 86 -20.28 0.95 8.91
CA ILE A 86 -18.94 0.53 8.51
C ILE A 86 -18.10 0.18 9.75
N MET A 87 -17.43 -0.97 9.68
CA MET A 87 -16.43 -1.40 10.67
C MET A 87 -15.03 -1.36 10.06
N PHE A 88 -14.15 -0.61 10.70
CA PHE A 88 -12.73 -0.47 10.36
C PHE A 88 -11.89 -1.31 11.34
N GLY A 89 -10.80 -1.87 10.84
CA GLY A 89 -9.93 -2.73 11.62
C GLY A 89 -8.45 -2.52 11.29
N LEU A 90 -7.63 -2.49 12.33
CA LEU A 90 -6.17 -2.57 12.23
C LEU A 90 -5.65 -3.78 13.00
N THR A 91 -4.42 -4.15 12.72
CA THR A 91 -3.63 -5.14 13.44
C THR A 91 -2.42 -4.47 14.10
N SER A 92 -1.81 -5.14 15.08
CA SER A 92 -0.62 -4.62 15.77
C SER A 92 0.59 -4.38 14.84
N SER A 93 0.66 -5.05 13.68
CA SER A 93 1.76 -4.89 12.72
C SER A 93 1.31 -5.15 11.29
N GLU A 94 0.86 -4.10 10.61
CA GLU A 94 0.36 -4.14 9.23
C GLU A 94 1.47 -4.40 8.19
N ALA A 95 2.69 -3.95 8.48
CA ALA A 95 3.80 -4.01 7.55
C ALA A 95 4.61 -5.30 7.59
N PHE A 96 4.38 -6.19 8.55
CA PHE A 96 5.22 -7.37 8.80
C PHE A 96 5.42 -8.24 7.55
N HIS A 97 4.33 -8.60 6.87
CA HIS A 97 4.37 -9.47 5.68
C HIS A 97 4.85 -8.77 4.39
N GLN A 98 5.16 -7.48 4.46
CA GLN A 98 5.57 -6.69 3.30
C GLN A 98 7.07 -6.81 3.02
N PHE A 99 7.84 -7.37 3.95
CA PHE A 99 9.30 -7.45 3.87
C PHE A 99 9.81 -8.90 3.85
N PRO A 100 10.97 -9.17 3.21
CA PRO A 100 11.56 -10.51 3.15
C PRO A 100 11.94 -11.08 4.52
N ALA A 101 11.95 -12.41 4.63
CA ALA A 101 12.30 -13.11 5.87
C ALA A 101 13.67 -12.72 6.47
N PRO A 102 14.75 -12.47 5.70
CA PRO A 102 16.02 -11.99 6.25
C PRO A 102 15.90 -10.63 6.95
N THR A 103 15.15 -9.69 6.36
CA THR A 103 14.87 -8.37 6.93
C THR A 103 14.11 -8.50 8.25
N VAL A 104 13.14 -9.40 8.29
CA VAL A 104 12.38 -9.72 9.49
C VAL A 104 13.28 -10.33 10.56
N THR A 105 14.16 -11.25 10.20
CA THR A 105 14.95 -12.05 11.17
C THR A 105 16.16 -11.28 11.70
N TYR A 106 16.96 -10.67 10.82
CA TYR A 106 18.25 -10.05 11.16
C TYR A 106 18.16 -8.54 11.37
N GLY A 107 17.03 -7.93 11.03
CA GLY A 107 16.83 -6.49 11.09
C GLY A 107 17.44 -5.74 9.91
N VAL A 108 17.57 -4.42 10.04
CA VAL A 108 18.04 -3.52 8.98
C VAL A 108 19.06 -2.50 9.48
N THR A 109 20.08 -2.23 8.70
CA THR A 109 21.03 -1.15 8.98
C THR A 109 20.34 0.22 8.78
N SER A 110 20.86 1.26 9.42
CA SER A 110 20.31 2.63 9.26
C SER A 110 20.42 3.11 7.80
N GLU A 111 21.52 2.81 7.11
CA GLU A 111 21.70 3.11 5.69
C GLU A 111 20.65 2.42 4.79
N TYR A 112 20.35 1.15 5.07
CA TYR A 112 19.35 0.41 4.31
C TYR A 112 17.93 0.94 4.59
N LEU A 113 17.63 1.30 5.85
CA LEU A 113 16.38 1.94 6.23
C LEU A 113 16.17 3.25 5.47
N GLU A 114 17.16 4.14 5.46
CA GLU A 114 17.10 5.41 4.71
C GLU A 114 16.86 5.17 3.21
N THR A 115 17.57 4.21 2.61
CA THR A 115 17.43 3.86 1.19
C THR A 115 16.01 3.37 0.87
N ILE A 116 15.46 2.52 1.73
CA ILE A 116 14.09 2.01 1.63
C ILE A 116 13.08 3.16 1.74
N LEU A 117 13.25 4.05 2.72
CA LEU A 117 12.33 5.17 2.96
C LEU A 117 12.37 6.17 1.81
N ARG A 118 13.55 6.49 1.26
CA ARG A 118 13.67 7.33 0.07
C ARG A 118 12.95 6.72 -1.12
N SER A 119 13.14 5.43 -1.36
CA SER A 119 12.44 4.70 -2.42
C SER A 119 10.91 4.74 -2.21
N PHE A 120 10.45 4.62 -0.97
CA PHE A 120 9.04 4.73 -0.61
C PHE A 120 8.47 6.13 -0.84
N LEU A 121 9.17 7.18 -0.40
CA LEU A 121 8.76 8.57 -0.57
C LEU A 121 8.70 8.98 -2.05
N LEU A 122 9.69 8.55 -2.83
CA LEU A 122 9.75 8.76 -4.27
C LEU A 122 8.59 8.08 -4.99
N SER A 123 8.35 6.81 -4.68
CA SER A 123 7.33 6.02 -5.35
C SER A 123 5.90 6.46 -5.00
N THR A 124 5.65 6.72 -3.71
CA THR A 124 4.31 7.01 -3.20
C THR A 124 3.94 8.49 -3.33
N TYR A 125 4.85 9.39 -2.97
CA TYR A 125 4.55 10.83 -2.88
C TYR A 125 5.23 11.66 -3.96
N LYS A 126 6.11 11.04 -4.77
CA LYS A 126 6.97 11.76 -5.75
C LYS A 126 7.84 12.82 -5.07
N GLN A 127 8.27 12.53 -3.84
CA GLN A 127 9.09 13.41 -3.01
C GLN A 127 10.44 12.74 -2.70
N ASN A 128 11.51 13.53 -2.66
CA ASN A 128 12.84 13.09 -2.19
C ASN A 128 13.53 14.21 -1.42
N SER A 129 12.89 14.64 -0.33
CA SER A 129 13.41 15.70 0.53
C SER A 129 14.09 15.09 1.74
N ASP A 130 15.33 15.48 1.99
CA ASP A 130 16.06 15.12 3.21
C ASP A 130 15.35 15.65 4.45
N THR A 131 14.71 16.81 4.37
CA THR A 131 13.93 17.40 5.47
C THR A 131 12.76 16.50 5.86
N ILE A 132 12.01 15.99 4.88
CA ILE A 132 10.90 15.06 5.13
C ILE A 132 11.42 13.75 5.72
N LEU A 133 12.48 13.19 5.13
CA LEU A 133 13.09 11.95 5.62
C LEU A 133 13.54 12.08 7.07
N ASN A 134 14.29 13.13 7.40
CA ASN A 134 14.79 13.37 8.75
C ASN A 134 13.65 13.62 9.74
N SER A 135 12.57 14.28 9.31
CA SER A 135 11.39 14.46 10.15
C SER A 135 10.72 13.13 10.49
N ILE A 136 10.60 12.23 9.50
CA ILE A 136 10.06 10.88 9.71
C ILE A 136 10.99 10.08 10.64
N LEU A 137 12.29 10.09 10.41
CA LEU A 137 13.22 9.35 11.26
C LEU A 137 13.15 9.84 12.72
N ASN A 138 13.15 11.16 12.92
CA ASN A 138 13.05 11.77 14.25
C ASN A 138 11.75 11.39 14.98
N GLU A 139 10.62 11.35 14.27
CA GLU A 139 9.32 10.99 14.86
C GLU A 139 9.30 9.54 15.39
N TYR A 140 9.96 8.62 14.69
CA TYR A 140 9.93 7.19 15.02
C TYR A 140 11.15 6.70 15.83
N THR A 141 12.12 7.57 16.10
CA THR A 141 13.28 7.23 16.94
C THR A 141 12.94 7.33 18.42
N ASP A 142 13.09 6.22 19.16
CA ASP A 142 12.99 6.21 20.62
C ASP A 142 14.34 6.59 21.25
N TYR A 143 14.49 7.86 21.61
CA TYR A 143 15.70 8.42 22.21
C TYR A 143 16.06 7.84 23.59
N ARG A 144 15.21 7.00 24.18
CA ARG A 144 15.53 6.28 25.43
C ARG A 144 16.51 5.13 25.19
N ILE A 145 16.63 4.64 23.95
CA ILE A 145 17.50 3.54 23.58
C ILE A 145 18.87 4.12 23.18
N PRO A 146 19.95 3.86 23.94
CA PRO A 146 21.24 4.55 23.74
C PRO A 146 21.96 4.17 22.44
N GLN A 147 21.61 3.02 21.85
CA GLN A 147 22.19 2.55 20.59
C GLN A 147 21.10 2.01 19.67
N GLU A 148 20.98 2.64 18.51
CA GLU A 148 20.23 2.08 17.40
C GLU A 148 20.90 0.78 16.97
N ASN A 149 20.12 -0.30 16.95
CA ASN A 149 20.56 -1.59 16.44
C ASN A 149 19.65 -2.01 15.28
N ASN A 150 20.05 -3.05 14.56
CA ASN A 150 19.31 -3.49 13.37
C ASN A 150 17.86 -3.88 13.69
N ILE A 151 17.58 -4.36 14.90
CA ILE A 151 16.25 -4.78 15.35
C ILE A 151 15.36 -3.55 15.64
N THR A 152 15.91 -2.53 16.30
CA THR A 152 15.23 -1.25 16.54
C THR A 152 14.89 -0.58 15.22
N ASN A 153 15.84 -0.52 14.29
CA ASN A 153 15.61 0.04 12.95
C ASN A 153 14.53 -0.74 12.19
N ARG A 154 14.51 -2.07 12.30
CA ARG A 154 13.47 -2.91 11.71
C ARG A 154 12.10 -2.62 12.31
N ASN A 155 12.02 -2.50 13.63
CA ASN A 155 10.78 -2.19 14.32
C ASN A 155 10.26 -0.79 13.93
N ASN A 156 11.14 0.21 13.85
CA ASN A 156 10.79 1.55 13.38
C ASN A 156 10.33 1.53 11.93
N MET A 157 11.02 0.79 11.05
CA MET A 157 10.59 0.56 9.67
C MET A 157 9.17 -0.01 9.62
N PHE A 158 8.87 -1.04 10.41
CA PHE A 158 7.52 -1.63 10.43
C PHE A 158 6.46 -0.65 10.90
N LYS A 159 6.75 0.18 11.91
CA LYS A 159 5.82 1.23 12.36
C LYS A 159 5.56 2.25 11.24
N ILE A 160 6.63 2.82 10.66
CA ILE A 160 6.53 3.82 9.58
C ILE A 160 5.68 3.29 8.42
N PHE A 161 5.95 2.07 7.96
CA PHE A 161 5.22 1.47 6.84
C PHE A 161 3.78 1.09 7.21
N SER A 162 3.53 0.62 8.45
CA SER A 162 2.19 0.30 8.92
C SER A 162 1.32 1.55 8.95
N ASP A 163 1.87 2.62 9.50
CA ASP A 163 1.17 3.90 9.65
C ASP A 163 0.92 4.54 8.29
N ALA A 164 1.96 4.70 7.48
CA ALA A 164 1.85 5.37 6.19
C ALA A 164 0.95 4.62 5.18
N LYS A 165 1.00 3.28 5.17
CA LYS A 165 0.30 2.49 4.14
C LYS A 165 -1.11 2.07 4.55
N VAL A 166 -1.36 1.88 5.84
CA VAL A 166 -2.60 1.28 6.33
C VAL A 166 -3.26 2.17 7.37
N ALA A 167 -2.60 2.48 8.49
CA ALA A 167 -3.27 3.17 9.60
C ALA A 167 -3.75 4.58 9.21
N ALA A 168 -2.88 5.43 8.68
CA ALA A 168 -3.22 6.79 8.28
C ALA A 168 -4.35 6.87 7.23
N PRO A 169 -4.31 6.14 6.09
CA PRO A 169 -5.42 6.18 5.14
C PRO A 169 -6.71 5.56 5.69
N LEU A 170 -6.63 4.51 6.53
CA LEU A 170 -7.81 3.91 7.14
C LEU A 170 -8.47 4.86 8.14
N LEU A 171 -7.69 5.49 9.01
CA LEU A 171 -8.16 6.50 9.95
C LEU A 171 -8.77 7.68 9.21
N LYS A 172 -8.15 8.12 8.10
CA LYS A 172 -8.72 9.20 7.30
C LYS A 172 -10.08 8.82 6.71
N MET A 173 -10.22 7.58 6.24
CA MET A 173 -11.52 7.08 5.76
C MET A 173 -12.55 6.98 6.89
N ALA A 174 -12.14 6.49 8.06
CA ALA A 174 -13.01 6.39 9.24
C ALA A 174 -13.48 7.76 9.73
N GLU A 175 -12.60 8.76 9.73
CA GLU A 175 -12.92 10.16 10.04
C GLU A 175 -13.97 10.70 9.04
N ILE A 176 -13.72 10.58 7.74
CA ILE A 176 -14.66 11.03 6.71
C ILE A 176 -16.02 10.35 6.87
N HIS A 177 -16.03 9.03 7.10
CA HIS A 177 -17.28 8.28 7.30
C HIS A 177 -18.01 8.72 8.57
N SER A 178 -17.28 8.96 9.66
CA SER A 178 -17.87 9.43 10.92
C SER A 178 -18.45 10.84 10.81
N GLU A 179 -17.83 11.73 10.03
CA GLU A 179 -18.32 13.09 9.80
C GLU A 179 -19.61 13.13 8.98
N VAL A 180 -19.72 12.27 7.96
CA VAL A 180 -20.92 12.23 7.10
C VAL A 180 -22.01 11.31 7.62
N SER A 181 -21.70 10.46 8.61
CA SER A 181 -22.66 9.56 9.22
C SER A 181 -23.83 10.35 9.81
N THR A 182 -25.04 9.96 9.43
CA THR A 182 -26.27 10.53 10.01
C THR A 182 -26.73 9.65 11.17
N HIS A 183 -27.84 10.00 11.84
CA HIS A 183 -28.43 9.20 12.91
C HIS A 183 -28.80 7.74 12.53
N ARG A 184 -28.57 7.33 11.27
CA ARG A 184 -28.91 6.01 10.71
C ARG A 184 -27.70 5.15 10.34
N SER A 185 -26.47 5.66 10.52
CA SER A 185 -25.24 4.92 10.19
C SER A 185 -24.21 5.08 11.30
N ASN A 186 -23.46 4.03 11.58
CA ASN A 186 -22.46 3.98 12.64
C ASN A 186 -21.07 3.61 12.09
N SER A 187 -20.05 4.17 12.73
CA SER A 187 -18.65 3.83 12.49
C SER A 187 -18.11 3.03 13.67
N TYR A 188 -17.62 1.82 13.42
CA TYR A 188 -16.97 0.99 14.41
C TYR A 188 -15.49 0.88 14.09
N PHE A 189 -14.62 0.93 15.10
CA PHE A 189 -13.18 0.80 14.90
C PHE A 189 -12.61 -0.20 15.91
N TYR A 190 -11.76 -1.11 15.44
CA TYR A 190 -11.04 -2.04 16.32
C TYR A 190 -9.55 -2.12 15.97
N VAL A 191 -8.75 -2.47 16.97
CA VAL A 191 -7.35 -2.84 16.81
C VAL A 191 -7.19 -4.27 17.32
N PHE A 192 -6.71 -5.15 16.45
CA PHE A 192 -6.48 -6.56 16.74
C PHE A 192 -5.02 -6.75 17.17
N GLU A 193 -4.84 -6.99 18.47
CA GLU A 193 -3.51 -7.12 19.08
C GLU A 193 -3.09 -8.58 19.31
N HIS A 194 -4.01 -9.54 19.17
CA HIS A 194 -3.70 -10.93 19.46
C HIS A 194 -2.72 -11.53 18.44
N GLN A 195 -1.65 -12.14 18.95
CA GLN A 195 -0.67 -12.86 18.15
C GLN A 195 -0.75 -14.34 18.46
N THR A 196 -0.74 -15.16 17.40
CA THR A 196 -0.79 -16.61 17.55
C THR A 196 0.52 -17.12 18.16
N THR A 197 0.42 -18.03 19.14
CA THR A 197 1.56 -18.54 19.91
C THR A 197 2.65 -19.21 19.06
N HIS A 198 2.28 -19.76 17.91
CA HIS A 198 3.18 -20.38 16.94
C HIS A 198 3.31 -19.55 15.65
N GLY A 199 3.05 -18.24 15.75
CA GLY A 199 3.15 -17.32 14.64
C GLY A 199 4.61 -16.95 14.32
N TYR A 200 4.85 -16.50 13.08
CA TYR A 200 6.15 -16.00 12.62
C TYR A 200 6.61 -14.72 13.34
N TYR A 201 5.73 -14.10 14.12
CA TYR A 201 6.00 -12.95 14.96
C TYR A 201 5.74 -13.33 16.42
N SER A 202 6.67 -14.07 17.02
CA SER A 202 6.64 -14.33 18.47
C SER A 202 7.23 -13.12 19.19
N GLN A 203 6.45 -12.46 20.03
CA GLN A 203 7.03 -11.61 21.06
C GLN A 203 7.72 -12.52 22.09
N VAL A 204 8.99 -12.22 22.37
CA VAL A 204 9.68 -12.72 23.57
C VAL A 204 9.20 -11.90 24.76
#